data_AF-A0A949XHF4-F1
#
_entry.id   AF-A0A949XHF4-F1
#
_cell.length_a   1.000
_cell.length_b   1.000
_cell.length_c   1.000
_cell.angle_alpha   90.00
_cell.angle_beta   90.00
_cell.angle_gamma   90.00
#
_symmetry.space_group_name_H-M   'P 1'
#
loop_
_entity.id
_entity.type
_entity.pdbx_description
1 polymer ?
#
loop_
_entity_poly.entity_id
_entity_poly.type
_entity_poly.pdbx_seq_one_letter_code
_entity_poly.pdbx_strand_id
1 'polypeptide(L)'
;MTTWVEDENGNKCSVEYFGTEEAARAALASLENCKNCINCSYCSRCSYCSYCSYCSDCSYCSRCSDCSYCSRCSYCSRCSYCSDCSGCHQLKNAKPVEKISVAPKVPVIEDIHKKVYAAATATSESLNMATWHTCETTHCRAGWVVHLAGEEGKALEQFHNTELAAMLIYKASGYDINPAQFYLDNAGALRDMKSLAEGI
;
A
#
# COMPACT_ATOMS: atom_id res chain seq x y z
N MET A 1 6.30 -35.10 -10.96
CA MET A 1 5.89 -34.49 -12.24
C MET A 1 4.61 -33.74 -11.95
N THR A 2 4.47 -32.51 -12.44
CA THR A 2 3.23 -31.73 -12.29
C THR A 2 2.27 -32.16 -13.38
N THR A 3 1.04 -32.48 -13.01
CA THR A 3 0.00 -32.91 -13.95
C THR A 3 -0.79 -31.69 -14.39
N TRP A 4 -0.78 -31.37 -15.68
CA TRP A 4 -1.41 -30.17 -16.23
C TRP A 4 -2.68 -30.52 -17.02
N VAL A 5 -3.73 -29.76 -16.78
CA VAL A 5 -4.93 -29.69 -17.62
C VAL A 5 -4.81 -28.43 -18.47
N GLU A 6 -4.85 -28.56 -19.79
CA GLU A 6 -4.59 -27.46 -20.73
C GLU A 6 -5.77 -27.25 -21.70
N ASP A 7 -5.99 -26.00 -22.12
CA ASP A 7 -6.96 -25.64 -23.17
C ASP A 7 -6.27 -25.18 -24.48
N GLU A 8 -7.07 -24.91 -25.51
CA GLU A 8 -6.61 -24.43 -26.82
C GLU A 8 -6.01 -23.02 -26.79
N ASN A 9 -6.29 -22.23 -25.74
CA ASN A 9 -5.79 -20.88 -25.55
C ASN A 9 -4.45 -20.84 -24.77
N GLY A 10 -3.89 -22.00 -24.46
CA GLY A 10 -2.63 -22.14 -23.70
C GLY A 10 -2.80 -21.91 -22.20
N ASN A 11 -4.03 -21.87 -21.68
CA ASN A 11 -4.25 -21.83 -20.24
C ASN A 11 -4.01 -23.22 -19.63
N LYS A 12 -3.42 -23.26 -18.44
CA LYS A 12 -3.00 -24.51 -17.79
C LYS A 12 -3.34 -24.50 -16.31
N CYS A 13 -4.00 -25.54 -15.82
CA CYS A 13 -4.29 -25.73 -14.40
C CYS A 13 -3.67 -27.03 -13.91
N SER A 14 -2.85 -26.98 -12.86
CA SER A 14 -2.20 -28.16 -12.29
C SER A 14 -3.10 -28.87 -11.28
N VAL A 15 -3.16 -30.20 -11.38
CA VAL A 15 -3.90 -31.05 -10.43
C VAL A 15 -3.39 -30.85 -9.01
N GLU A 16 -2.08 -30.69 -8.83
CA GLU A 16 -1.47 -30.51 -7.52
C GLU A 16 -1.85 -29.19 -6.84
N TYR A 17 -2.19 -28.15 -7.62
CA TYR A 17 -2.63 -26.86 -7.08
C TYR A 17 -4.11 -26.88 -6.70
N PHE A 18 -4.97 -27.48 -7.52
CA PHE A 18 -6.41 -27.54 -7.28
C PHE A 18 -6.85 -28.78 -6.47
N GLY A 19 -5.92 -29.68 -6.16
CA GLY A 19 -6.14 -30.89 -5.37
C GLY A 19 -6.63 -32.10 -6.17
N THR A 20 -7.50 -31.91 -7.16
CA THR A 20 -7.99 -32.98 -8.04
C THR A 20 -8.04 -32.56 -9.51
N GLU A 21 -8.13 -33.53 -10.41
CA GLU A 21 -8.25 -33.27 -11.84
C GLU A 21 -9.59 -32.58 -12.17
N GLU A 22 -10.66 -32.94 -11.48
CA GLU A 22 -11.98 -32.32 -11.63
C GLU A 22 -11.93 -30.84 -11.25
N ALA A 23 -11.27 -30.51 -10.13
CA ALA A 23 -11.12 -29.13 -9.69
C ALA A 23 -10.24 -28.31 -10.65
N ALA A 24 -9.16 -28.90 -11.19
CA ALA A 24 -8.33 -28.25 -12.20
C ALA A 24 -9.09 -28.00 -13.52
N ARG A 25 -9.91 -28.97 -13.96
CA ARG A 25 -10.80 -28.83 -15.12
C ARG A 25 -11.88 -27.76 -14.89
N ALA A 26 -12.47 -27.71 -13.71
CA ALA A 26 -13.47 -26.70 -13.35
C ALA A 26 -12.86 -25.29 -13.32
N ALA A 27 -11.66 -25.14 -12.77
CA ALA A 27 -10.92 -23.89 -12.79
C ALA A 27 -10.60 -23.44 -14.22
N LEU A 28 -10.12 -24.35 -15.07
CA LEU A 28 -9.86 -24.07 -16.48
C LEU A 28 -11.14 -23.67 -17.23
N ALA A 29 -12.25 -24.38 -17.00
CA ALA A 29 -13.55 -24.09 -17.61
C ALA A 29 -14.18 -22.76 -17.14
N SER A 30 -13.77 -22.26 -15.97
CA SER A 30 -14.22 -20.96 -15.46
C SER A 30 -13.51 -19.76 -16.09
N LEU A 31 -12.53 -19.98 -16.98
CA LEU A 31 -11.83 -18.92 -17.68
C LEU A 31 -12.60 -18.47 -18.91
N GLU A 32 -12.87 -17.17 -19.02
CA GLU A 32 -13.54 -16.57 -20.17
C GLU A 32 -12.56 -15.71 -20.96
N ASN A 33 -12.31 -16.03 -22.24
CA ASN A 33 -11.39 -15.25 -23.09
C ASN A 33 -9.97 -15.05 -22.51
N CYS A 34 -9.49 -15.98 -21.67
CA CYS A 34 -8.12 -15.94 -21.14
C CYS A 34 -7.14 -16.64 -22.07
N LYS A 35 -5.86 -16.23 -22.05
CA LYS A 35 -4.79 -16.83 -22.86
C LYS A 35 -3.51 -17.02 -22.06
N ASN A 36 -2.84 -18.16 -22.21
CA ASN A 36 -1.55 -18.43 -21.55
C ASN A 36 -1.57 -18.21 -20.02
N CYS A 37 -2.70 -18.42 -19.34
CA CYS A 37 -2.83 -18.26 -17.89
C CYS A 37 -2.57 -19.58 -17.15
N ILE A 38 -1.88 -19.53 -16.02
CA ILE A 38 -1.47 -20.70 -15.24
C ILE A 38 -2.19 -20.71 -13.89
N ASN A 39 -2.83 -21.81 -13.51
CA ASN A 39 -3.49 -21.96 -12.21
C ASN A 39 -4.48 -20.83 -11.88
N CYS A 40 -5.21 -20.37 -12.89
CA CYS A 40 -6.21 -19.32 -12.74
C CYS A 40 -7.62 -19.91 -12.66
N SER A 41 -8.52 -19.21 -11.97
CA SER A 41 -9.95 -19.53 -11.92
C SER A 41 -10.81 -18.27 -11.98
N TYR A 42 -12.01 -18.37 -12.51
CA TYR A 42 -13.00 -17.29 -12.59
C TYR A 42 -12.46 -15.99 -13.21
N CYS A 43 -11.48 -16.08 -14.12
CA CYS A 43 -10.87 -14.93 -14.75
C CYS A 43 -11.47 -14.67 -16.13
N SER A 44 -11.60 -13.40 -16.50
CA SER A 44 -12.07 -12.98 -17.82
C SER A 44 -11.03 -12.12 -18.54
N ARG A 45 -10.86 -12.32 -19.85
CA ARG A 45 -10.02 -11.48 -20.72
C ARG A 45 -8.57 -11.29 -20.23
N CYS A 46 -8.00 -12.29 -19.56
CA CYS A 46 -6.64 -12.22 -19.01
C CYS A 46 -5.58 -12.82 -19.95
N SER A 47 -4.32 -12.40 -19.81
CA SER A 47 -3.22 -12.98 -20.60
C SER A 47 -1.93 -13.13 -19.79
N TYR A 48 -1.26 -14.28 -19.89
CA TYR A 48 0.02 -14.53 -19.21
C TYR A 48 -0.05 -14.36 -17.68
N CYS A 49 -1.19 -14.66 -17.06
CA CYS A 49 -1.38 -14.54 -15.61
C CYS A 49 -1.05 -15.87 -14.90
N SER A 50 -0.80 -15.83 -13.59
CA SER A 50 -0.50 -17.03 -12.81
C SER A 50 -1.13 -16.98 -11.42
N TYR A 51 -1.78 -18.06 -10.98
CA TYR A 51 -2.37 -18.16 -9.64
C TYR A 51 -3.40 -17.05 -9.35
N CYS A 52 -4.19 -16.66 -10.35
CA CYS A 52 -5.17 -15.58 -10.22
C CYS A 52 -6.61 -16.10 -10.10
N SER A 53 -7.43 -15.45 -9.29
CA SER A 53 -8.85 -15.77 -9.13
C SER A 53 -9.70 -14.53 -9.37
N TYR A 54 -10.87 -14.65 -10.00
CA TYR A 54 -11.83 -13.53 -10.13
C TYR A 54 -11.24 -12.25 -10.76
N CYS A 55 -10.31 -12.39 -11.71
CA CYS A 55 -9.63 -11.26 -12.34
C CYS A 55 -10.19 -10.95 -13.72
N SER A 56 -10.27 -9.67 -14.08
CA SER A 56 -10.74 -9.23 -15.41
C SER A 56 -9.76 -8.28 -16.09
N ASP A 57 -9.53 -8.49 -17.39
CA ASP A 57 -8.67 -7.65 -18.24
C ASP A 57 -7.21 -7.53 -17.74
N CYS A 58 -6.66 -8.58 -17.13
CA CYS A 58 -5.31 -8.57 -16.56
C CYS A 58 -4.24 -9.08 -17.55
N SER A 59 -3.00 -8.60 -17.41
CA SER A 59 -1.86 -9.15 -18.15
C SER A 59 -0.62 -9.24 -17.27
N TYR A 60 0.11 -10.35 -17.36
CA TYR A 60 1.35 -10.58 -16.59
C TYR A 60 1.17 -10.47 -15.07
N CYS A 61 0.01 -10.90 -14.56
CA CYS A 61 -0.31 -10.83 -13.13
C CYS A 61 0.01 -12.15 -12.41
N SER A 62 0.35 -12.07 -11.12
CA SER A 62 0.58 -13.25 -10.29
C SER A 62 -0.09 -13.12 -8.93
N ARG A 63 -0.80 -14.17 -8.47
CA ARG A 63 -1.40 -14.25 -7.13
C ARG A 63 -2.41 -13.13 -6.83
N CYS A 64 -3.28 -12.83 -7.79
CA CYS A 64 -4.30 -11.78 -7.66
C CYS A 64 -5.69 -12.38 -7.41
N SER A 65 -6.51 -11.74 -6.58
CA SER A 65 -7.92 -12.09 -6.37
C SER A 65 -8.81 -10.87 -6.58
N ASP A 66 -10.04 -11.07 -7.09
CA ASP A 66 -11.12 -10.08 -7.11
C ASP A 66 -10.82 -8.75 -7.83
N CYS A 67 -10.07 -8.81 -8.94
CA CYS A 67 -9.64 -7.63 -9.68
C CYS A 67 -10.64 -7.27 -10.79
N SER A 68 -11.35 -6.15 -10.65
CA SER A 68 -12.41 -5.78 -11.61
C SER A 68 -12.00 -4.84 -12.76
N TYR A 69 -10.89 -4.08 -12.69
CA TYR A 69 -10.55 -3.08 -13.74
C TYR A 69 -9.06 -2.66 -13.79
N CYS A 70 -8.13 -3.51 -14.24
CA CYS A 70 -6.71 -3.12 -14.34
C CYS A 70 -6.27 -2.82 -15.78
N SER A 71 -6.49 -1.59 -16.25
CA SER A 71 -6.23 -1.24 -17.67
C SER A 71 -4.81 -0.80 -18.02
N ARG A 72 -3.79 -0.79 -17.14
CA ARG A 72 -2.39 -0.46 -17.51
C ARG A 72 -1.31 -0.98 -16.55
N CYS A 73 -0.86 -2.22 -16.67
CA CYS A 73 0.37 -2.68 -16.00
C CYS A 73 1.40 -3.14 -17.03
N SER A 74 2.33 -2.25 -17.42
CA SER A 74 3.46 -2.61 -18.28
C SER A 74 4.81 -2.75 -17.55
N TYR A 75 4.94 -2.41 -16.26
CA TYR A 75 6.23 -2.54 -15.54
C TYR A 75 6.11 -2.78 -14.03
N CYS A 76 5.34 -3.78 -13.60
CA CYS A 76 5.21 -4.07 -12.17
C CYS A 76 6.20 -5.15 -11.72
N SER A 77 7.49 -4.81 -11.62
CA SER A 77 8.49 -5.80 -11.18
C SER A 77 8.51 -6.07 -9.66
N ARG A 78 7.79 -5.33 -8.80
CA ARG A 78 7.74 -5.61 -7.33
C ARG A 78 6.52 -5.04 -6.58
N CYS A 79 5.29 -5.45 -6.89
CA CYS A 79 4.14 -5.17 -6.00
C CYS A 79 3.53 -6.48 -5.50
N SER A 80 4.04 -6.96 -4.38
CA SER A 80 3.61 -8.19 -3.70
C SER A 80 2.31 -8.04 -2.89
N TYR A 81 1.69 -6.86 -2.83
CA TYR A 81 0.46 -6.57 -2.07
C TYR A 81 -0.24 -5.34 -2.64
N CYS A 82 -1.44 -5.46 -3.20
CA CYS A 82 -2.35 -4.32 -3.38
C CYS A 82 -3.80 -4.83 -3.40
N SER A 83 -4.43 -4.81 -2.22
CA SER A 83 -5.80 -5.31 -1.99
C SER A 83 -6.88 -4.28 -2.30
N ASP A 84 -6.57 -2.98 -2.47
CA ASP A 84 -7.59 -1.93 -2.59
C ASP A 84 -7.08 -0.73 -3.41
N CYS A 85 -7.43 -0.64 -4.69
CA CYS A 85 -7.18 0.59 -5.47
C CYS A 85 -8.39 0.94 -6.33
N SER A 86 -9.48 1.29 -5.67
CA SER A 86 -10.70 1.90 -6.23
C SER A 86 -10.51 3.34 -6.75
N GLY A 87 -9.30 3.90 -6.70
CA GLY A 87 -9.01 5.32 -7.02
C GLY A 87 -8.35 5.61 -8.38
N CYS A 88 -7.97 4.61 -9.18
CA CYS A 88 -7.13 4.84 -10.38
C CYS A 88 -7.83 5.50 -11.58
N HIS A 89 -9.12 5.82 -11.50
CA HIS A 89 -9.88 6.44 -12.59
C HIS A 89 -9.46 7.89 -12.93
N GLN A 90 -8.74 8.57 -12.03
CA GLN A 90 -8.31 9.96 -12.26
C GLN A 90 -7.01 10.07 -13.08
N LEU A 91 -6.33 8.95 -13.38
CA LEU A 91 -5.03 8.97 -14.07
C LEU A 91 -5.13 9.06 -15.61
N LYS A 92 -6.34 9.04 -16.18
CA LYS A 92 -6.52 9.21 -17.64
C LYS A 92 -6.33 10.66 -18.11
N ASN A 93 -6.50 11.62 -17.20
CA ASN A 93 -6.26 13.06 -17.40
C ASN A 93 -5.27 13.65 -16.38
N ALA A 94 -4.70 12.84 -15.49
CA ALA A 94 -3.62 13.30 -14.65
C ALA A 94 -2.47 13.69 -15.57
N LYS A 95 -1.97 14.92 -15.40
CA LYS A 95 -0.66 15.29 -15.95
C LYS A 95 0.31 14.16 -15.58
N PRO A 96 1.29 13.82 -16.44
CA PRO A 96 2.40 12.98 -16.02
C PRO A 96 2.81 13.46 -14.63
N VAL A 97 3.00 12.55 -13.66
CA VAL A 97 3.66 12.94 -12.42
C VAL A 97 4.98 13.51 -12.91
N GLU A 98 5.08 14.84 -12.96
CA GLU A 98 6.32 15.51 -13.26
C GLU A 98 7.26 14.87 -12.28
N LYS A 99 8.26 14.16 -12.80
CA LYS A 99 9.30 13.56 -11.99
C LYS A 99 9.73 14.70 -11.07
N ILE A 100 9.32 14.66 -9.80
CA ILE A 100 9.53 15.78 -8.88
C ILE A 100 11.03 15.76 -8.66
N SER A 101 11.78 16.41 -9.56
CA SER A 101 13.24 16.41 -9.56
C SER A 101 13.75 17.41 -8.52
N VAL A 102 12.83 18.12 -7.87
CA VAL A 102 13.08 19.15 -6.87
C VAL A 102 12.48 18.65 -5.57
N ALA A 103 13.33 18.38 -4.57
CA ALA A 103 12.86 17.98 -3.25
C ALA A 103 11.86 19.02 -2.71
N PRO A 104 10.67 18.58 -2.22
CA PRO A 104 9.68 19.48 -1.66
C PRO A 104 10.24 20.18 -0.42
N LYS A 105 9.72 21.39 -0.15
CA LYS A 105 10.10 22.16 1.03
C LYS A 105 9.75 21.38 2.29
N VAL A 106 10.69 21.29 3.23
CA VAL A 106 10.44 20.69 4.55
C VAL A 106 9.75 21.74 5.44
N PRO A 107 8.51 21.51 5.89
CA PRO A 107 7.81 22.44 6.78
C PRO A 107 8.35 22.38 8.21
N VAL A 108 8.18 23.49 8.93
CA VAL A 108 8.52 23.61 10.36
C VAL A 108 7.22 23.62 11.15
N ILE A 109 7.13 22.77 12.17
CA ILE A 109 6.00 22.76 13.11
C ILE A 109 6.47 23.38 14.42
N GLU A 110 6.02 24.60 14.71
CA GLU A 110 6.26 25.22 16.01
C GLU A 110 5.63 24.40 17.14
N ASP A 111 6.34 24.23 18.26
CA ASP A 111 5.93 23.40 19.39
C ASP A 111 5.53 21.97 18.97
N ILE A 112 6.29 21.36 18.05
CA ILE A 112 5.96 20.05 17.45
C ILE A 112 5.57 18.98 18.48
N HIS A 113 6.30 18.88 19.60
CA HIS A 113 6.01 17.88 20.62
C HIS A 113 4.65 18.08 21.28
N LYS A 114 4.29 19.33 21.62
CA LYS A 114 2.98 19.64 22.22
C LYS A 114 1.85 19.38 21.24
N LYS A 115 2.01 19.77 19.97
CA LYS A 115 0.99 19.57 18.93
C LYS A 115 0.78 18.09 18.62
N VAL A 116 1.87 17.33 18.43
CA VAL A 116 1.81 15.89 18.16
C VAL A 116 1.21 15.15 19.36
N TYR A 117 1.62 15.49 20.59
CA TYR A 117 1.05 14.87 21.79
C TYR A 117 -0.44 15.17 21.93
N ALA A 118 -0.84 16.44 21.82
CA ALA A 118 -2.25 16.84 21.90
C ALA A 118 -3.11 16.13 20.86
N ALA A 119 -2.64 16.02 19.61
CA ALA A 119 -3.34 15.30 18.54
C ALA A 119 -3.42 13.79 18.83
N ALA A 120 -2.31 13.17 19.23
CA ALA A 120 -2.26 11.74 19.55
C ALA A 120 -3.14 11.36 20.76
N THR A 121 -3.45 12.31 21.65
CA THR A 121 -4.30 12.10 22.82
C THR A 121 -5.71 12.70 22.70
N ALA A 122 -6.10 13.22 21.53
CA ALA A 122 -7.40 13.87 21.37
C ALA A 122 -8.56 12.91 21.68
N THR A 123 -8.42 11.64 21.29
CA THR A 123 -9.33 10.52 21.62
C THR A 123 -8.51 9.24 21.86
N SER A 124 -9.14 8.19 22.43
CA SER A 124 -8.49 6.88 22.60
C SER A 124 -8.04 6.25 21.28
N GLU A 125 -8.73 6.58 20.19
CA GLU A 125 -8.48 6.05 18.85
C GLU A 125 -7.57 6.95 18.02
N SER A 126 -7.09 8.08 18.56
CA SER A 126 -6.28 9.03 17.79
C SER A 126 -4.87 8.48 17.48
N LEU A 127 -4.36 7.54 18.27
CA LEU A 127 -3.04 6.96 18.09
C LEU A 127 -3.10 5.45 17.78
N ASN A 128 -2.49 5.05 16.67
CA ASN A 128 -2.24 3.65 16.37
C ASN A 128 -0.83 3.45 15.82
N MET A 129 0.07 2.92 16.64
CA MET A 129 1.46 2.64 16.27
C MET A 129 1.65 1.27 15.61
N ALA A 130 0.63 0.40 15.59
CA ALA A 130 0.73 -0.95 15.03
C ALA A 130 0.60 -0.96 13.49
N THR A 131 0.10 0.11 12.89
CA THR A 131 -0.03 0.25 11.45
C THR A 131 0.50 1.61 10.99
N TRP A 132 1.27 1.58 9.91
CA TRP A 132 1.79 2.78 9.25
C TRP A 132 0.73 3.52 8.43
N HIS A 133 -0.45 2.93 8.27
CA HIS A 133 -1.55 3.52 7.53
C HIS A 133 -2.81 3.56 8.38
N THR A 134 -3.29 4.76 8.69
CA THR A 134 -4.58 4.98 9.35
C THR A 134 -5.25 6.26 8.84
N CYS A 135 -6.59 6.28 8.98
CA CYS A 135 -7.53 7.22 8.35
C CYS A 135 -7.35 8.68 8.80
N GLU A 136 -8.19 9.59 8.28
CA GLU A 136 -8.13 11.02 8.60
C GLU A 136 -8.08 11.33 10.12
N THR A 137 -8.68 10.47 10.96
CA THR A 137 -8.84 10.70 12.40
C THR A 137 -7.87 9.93 13.30
N THR A 138 -7.09 8.99 12.76
CA THR A 138 -6.20 8.12 13.52
C THR A 138 -4.87 8.07 12.82
N HIS A 139 -3.77 8.30 13.53
CA HIS A 139 -2.42 8.25 12.95
C HIS A 139 -1.43 7.57 13.89
N CYS A 140 -0.36 7.01 13.34
CA CYS A 140 0.86 6.76 14.12
C CYS A 140 1.56 8.10 14.42
N ARG A 141 2.61 8.09 15.26
CA ARG A 141 3.38 9.31 15.56
C ARG A 141 3.90 10.02 14.31
N ALA A 142 4.46 9.26 13.36
CA ALA A 142 4.96 9.83 12.10
C ALA A 142 3.82 10.40 11.25
N GLY A 143 2.68 9.71 11.21
CA GLY A 143 1.47 10.18 10.52
C GLY A 143 0.95 11.50 11.11
N TRP A 144 0.93 11.65 12.43
CA TRP A 144 0.55 12.92 13.06
C TRP A 144 1.48 14.07 12.70
N VAL A 145 2.78 13.81 12.61
CA VAL A 145 3.77 14.83 12.19
C VAL A 145 3.51 15.27 10.76
N VAL A 146 3.28 14.33 9.84
CA VAL A 146 2.96 14.62 8.44
C VAL A 146 1.63 15.36 8.31
N HIS A 147 0.60 14.91 9.03
CA HIS A 147 -0.73 15.53 9.02
C HIS A 147 -0.70 16.96 9.54
N LEU A 148 -0.03 17.22 10.66
CA LEU A 148 0.12 18.56 11.24
C LEU A 148 0.97 19.49 10.36
N ALA A 149 1.81 18.94 9.49
CA ALA A 149 2.60 19.68 8.51
C ALA A 149 1.80 20.07 7.25
N GLY A 150 0.51 19.70 7.15
CA GLY A 150 -0.37 20.13 6.08
C GLY A 150 0.01 19.61 4.69
N GLU A 151 -0.29 20.41 3.66
CA GLU A 151 -0.05 20.02 2.26
C GLU A 151 1.45 19.82 1.96
N GLU A 152 2.33 20.61 2.58
CA GLU A 152 3.78 20.42 2.45
C GLU A 152 4.25 19.11 3.09
N GLY A 153 3.70 18.74 4.24
CA GLY A 153 3.96 17.45 4.89
C GLY A 153 3.53 16.29 3.99
N LYS A 154 2.32 16.37 3.44
CA LYS A 154 1.78 15.38 2.50
C LYS A 154 2.62 15.25 1.23
N ALA A 155 3.08 16.37 0.67
CA ALA A 155 3.97 16.36 -0.49
C ALA A 155 5.32 15.71 -0.16
N LEU A 156 5.86 15.94 1.03
CA LEU A 156 7.11 15.34 1.51
C LEU A 156 6.97 13.82 1.71
N GLU A 157 5.85 13.35 2.26
CA GLU A 157 5.53 11.94 2.39
C GLU A 157 5.42 11.26 1.01
N GLN A 158 4.74 11.89 0.05
CA GLN A 158 4.61 11.37 -1.31
C GLN A 158 5.97 11.28 -2.04
N PHE A 159 6.88 12.22 -1.77
CA PHE A 159 8.20 12.24 -2.38
C PHE A 159 9.16 11.23 -1.75
N HIS A 160 9.02 10.99 -0.45
CA HIS A 160 9.85 10.06 0.31
C HIS A 160 9.00 8.87 0.77
N ASN A 161 8.73 8.81 2.07
CA ASN A 161 7.82 7.92 2.77
C ASN A 161 7.47 8.61 4.10
N THR A 162 6.52 8.08 4.86
CA THR A 162 6.07 8.69 6.13
C THR A 162 7.19 8.84 7.15
N GLU A 163 8.05 7.83 7.29
CA GLU A 163 9.15 7.82 8.26
C GLU A 163 10.17 8.93 7.97
N LEU A 164 10.71 8.98 6.75
CA LEU A 164 11.69 9.98 6.36
C LEU A 164 11.08 11.39 6.33
N ALA A 165 9.83 11.54 5.90
CA ALA A 165 9.13 12.83 5.96
C ALA A 165 9.01 13.34 7.40
N ALA A 166 8.58 12.49 8.33
CA ALA A 166 8.48 12.85 9.74
C ALA A 166 9.84 13.19 10.36
N MET A 167 10.90 12.43 10.05
CA MET A 167 12.26 12.73 10.50
C MET A 167 12.75 14.10 10.02
N LEU A 168 12.53 14.41 8.74
CA LEU A 168 12.90 15.70 8.17
C LEU A 168 12.14 16.85 8.83
N ILE A 169 10.84 16.68 9.08
CA ILE A 169 10.00 17.68 9.75
C ILE A 169 10.44 17.89 11.21
N TYR A 170 10.72 16.81 11.95
CA TYR A 170 11.27 16.91 13.31
C TYR A 170 12.58 17.70 13.32
N LYS A 171 13.50 17.34 12.41
CA LYS A 171 14.80 18.01 12.30
C LYS A 171 14.66 19.50 11.97
N ALA A 172 13.79 19.83 11.02
CA ALA A 172 13.48 21.23 10.67
C ALA A 172 12.81 21.98 11.83
N SER A 173 12.06 21.27 12.67
CA SER A 173 11.41 21.79 13.88
C SER A 173 12.32 21.81 15.12
N GLY A 174 13.62 21.54 14.96
CA GLY A 174 14.62 21.68 16.00
C GLY A 174 14.86 20.44 16.87
N TYR A 175 14.36 19.27 16.47
CA TYR A 175 14.54 18.03 17.22
C TYR A 175 15.02 16.89 16.31
N ASP A 176 16.15 16.26 16.65
CA ASP A 176 16.65 15.11 15.90
C ASP A 176 16.10 13.81 16.52
N ILE A 177 15.04 13.27 15.92
CA ILE A 177 14.33 12.10 16.46
C ILE A 177 15.10 10.80 16.19
N ASN A 178 15.19 9.94 17.21
CA ASN A 178 15.64 8.57 17.02
C ASN A 178 14.54 7.78 16.27
N PRO A 179 14.82 7.20 15.08
CA PRO A 179 13.83 6.45 14.29
C PRO A 179 13.15 5.31 15.05
N ALA A 180 13.83 4.70 16.03
CA ALA A 180 13.26 3.63 16.86
C ALA A 180 11.98 4.07 17.60
N GLN A 181 11.81 5.37 17.84
CA GLN A 181 10.64 5.94 18.50
C GLN A 181 9.35 5.79 17.67
N PHE A 182 9.46 5.57 16.36
CA PHE A 182 8.31 5.31 15.49
C PHE A 182 7.80 3.87 15.55
N TYR A 183 8.55 2.95 16.17
CA TYR A 183 8.24 1.53 16.25
C TYR A 183 7.88 1.07 17.67
N LEU A 184 7.70 2.01 18.60
CA LEU A 184 7.17 1.72 19.93
C LEU A 184 5.70 1.30 19.84
N ASP A 185 5.22 0.61 20.87
CA ASP A 185 3.79 0.42 21.07
C ASP A 185 3.10 1.75 21.46
N ASN A 186 1.76 1.77 21.44
CA ASN A 186 0.99 2.98 21.77
C ASN A 186 1.39 3.56 23.14
N ALA A 187 1.57 2.71 24.16
CA ALA A 187 1.90 3.14 25.51
C ALA A 187 3.33 3.73 25.61
N GLY A 188 4.30 3.15 24.92
CA GLY A 188 5.66 3.67 24.82
C GLY A 188 5.70 4.99 24.07
N ALA A 189 5.05 5.07 22.91
CA ALA A 189 4.99 6.27 22.11
C ALA A 189 4.32 7.43 22.86
N LEU A 190 3.20 7.19 23.56
CA LEU A 190 2.54 8.21 24.38
C LEU A 190 3.42 8.70 25.54
N ARG A 191 4.14 7.80 26.20
CA ARG A 191 5.07 8.19 27.28
C ARG A 191 6.18 9.09 26.75
N ASP A 192 6.82 8.71 25.65
CA ASP A 192 7.89 9.50 25.03
C ASP A 192 7.36 10.87 24.55
N MET A 193 6.24 10.89 23.83
CA MET A 193 5.63 12.12 23.35
C MET A 193 5.21 13.05 24.50
N LYS A 194 4.70 12.49 25.61
CA LYS A 194 4.36 13.25 26.81
C LYS A 194 5.59 13.92 27.42
N SER A 195 6.66 13.16 27.67
CA SER A 195 7.92 13.68 28.22
C SER A 195 8.46 14.83 27.37
N LEU A 196 8.47 14.68 26.05
CA LEU A 196 8.92 15.71 25.12
C LEU A 196 7.99 16.94 25.08
N ALA A 197 6.67 16.75 25.21
CA ALA A 197 5.70 17.84 25.22
C ALA A 197 5.76 18.68 26.51
N GLU A 198 6.01 18.01 27.64
CA GLU A 198 6.10 18.63 28.97
C GLU A 198 7.52 19.16 29.28
N GLY A 199 8.53 18.75 28.50
CA GLY A 199 9.93 19.16 28.67
C GLY A 199 10.62 18.48 29.86
N ILE A 200 10.23 17.24 30.17
CA ILE A 200 10.67 16.46 31.35
C ILE A 200 11.62 15.35 30.92
#